data_AF-A0A841CMI3-F1
#
_entry.id   AF-A0A841CMI3-F1
#
_cell.length_a   1.000
_cell.length_b   1.000
_cell.length_c   1.000
_cell.angle_alpha   90.00
_cell.angle_beta   90.00
_cell.angle_gamma   90.00
#
_symmetry.space_group_name_H-M   'P 1'
#
loop_
_entity.id
_entity.type
_entity.pdbx_description
1 polymer ?
#
loop_
_entity_poly.entity_id
_entity_poly.type
_entity_poly.pdbx_seq_one_letter_code
_entity_poly.pdbx_strand_id
1 'polypeptide(L)'
;MGTLTYGLNVSVDGYTADANGDLGWGTPDDELHQYWNDRTGQIALSLYGRKLYELMSAHWPTADQAPDVPPVEAEYARLWLGMRKVVFSRTLESVDWNSRLERGDVVETARRLKAETDGLMEVGGATLAAPLIRAGLVDEFHVLVRPVAIGGGTPFFPSLDTWLKLELLENRTFASGAVLLRYKPVLG
;
A
#
# COMPACT_ATOMS: atom_id res chain seq x y z
N MET A 1 1.54 6.46 -19.45
CA MET A 1 2.10 5.26 -18.77
C MET A 1 2.22 5.58 -17.30
N GLY A 2 1.50 4.85 -16.47
CA GLY A 2 1.37 5.09 -15.04
C GLY A 2 2.62 4.69 -14.26
N THR A 3 2.85 5.41 -13.17
CA THR A 3 3.92 5.14 -12.21
C THR A 3 3.35 4.23 -11.12
N LEU A 4 3.79 2.98 -11.05
CA LEU A 4 3.36 2.03 -10.03
C LEU A 4 4.24 2.12 -8.79
N THR A 5 3.61 2.40 -7.66
CA THR A 5 4.31 2.57 -6.38
C THR A 5 3.87 1.54 -5.36
N TYR A 6 4.78 1.17 -4.46
CA TYR A 6 4.52 0.28 -3.35
C TYR A 6 4.92 0.97 -2.05
N GLY A 7 3.94 1.28 -1.21
CA GLY A 7 4.15 1.99 0.04
C GLY A 7 3.36 1.38 1.18
N LEU A 8 4.02 1.14 2.31
CA LEU A 8 3.39 0.62 3.53
C LEU A 8 4.11 1.16 4.78
N ASN A 9 3.42 1.07 5.91
CA ASN A 9 4.07 1.13 7.22
C ASN A 9 4.92 -0.13 7.43
N VAL A 10 6.13 0.04 7.97
CA VAL A 10 7.10 -1.04 8.16
C VAL A 10 7.71 -0.92 9.56
N SER A 11 7.79 -2.02 10.29
CA SER A 11 8.51 -2.09 11.57
C SER A 11 10.02 -1.92 11.35
N VAL A 12 10.80 -1.60 12.39
CA VAL A 12 12.27 -1.44 12.27
C VAL A 12 12.97 -2.73 11.84
N ASP A 13 12.36 -3.88 12.11
CA ASP A 13 12.81 -5.21 11.71
C ASP A 13 12.23 -5.68 10.36
N GLY A 14 11.51 -4.81 9.63
CA GLY A 14 11.20 -4.98 8.21
C GLY A 14 9.85 -5.61 7.86
N TYR A 15 8.89 -5.63 8.79
CA TYR A 15 7.59 -6.27 8.62
C TYR A 15 6.45 -5.26 8.49
N THR A 16 5.45 -5.61 7.67
CA THR A 16 4.26 -4.79 7.37
C THR A 16 3.05 -5.21 8.19
N ALA A 17 3.00 -6.49 8.56
CA ALA A 17 1.99 -7.09 9.41
C ALA A 17 2.69 -8.06 10.36
N ASP A 18 2.14 -8.23 11.56
CA ASP A 18 2.64 -9.21 12.53
C ASP A 18 2.38 -10.67 12.08
N ALA A 19 2.72 -11.65 12.92
CA ALA A 19 2.50 -13.07 12.65
C ALA A 19 1.02 -13.46 12.50
N ASN A 20 0.08 -12.66 13.03
CA ASN A 20 -1.37 -12.86 12.93
C ASN A 20 -1.98 -12.10 11.74
N GLY A 21 -1.20 -11.26 11.06
CA GLY A 21 -1.67 -10.39 9.98
C GLY A 21 -2.21 -9.04 10.47
N ASP A 22 -1.95 -8.68 11.73
CA ASP A 22 -2.32 -7.39 12.31
C ASP A 22 -1.39 -6.27 11.79
N LEU A 23 -2.01 -5.15 11.43
CA LEU A 23 -1.36 -3.90 11.02
C LEU A 23 -1.34 -2.86 12.15
N GLY A 24 -2.04 -3.12 13.26
CA GLY A 24 -2.34 -2.19 14.36
C GLY A 24 -1.24 -2.04 15.41
N TRP A 25 -0.02 -2.49 15.13
CA TRP A 25 1.13 -2.42 16.05
C TRP A 25 1.61 -0.97 16.35
N GLY A 26 0.86 0.06 15.90
CA GLY A 26 0.91 1.42 16.41
C GLY A 26 -0.07 2.36 15.70
N THR A 27 -0.77 3.22 16.44
CA THR A 27 -1.61 4.30 15.88
C THR A 27 -0.71 5.34 15.21
N PRO A 28 -0.87 5.66 13.90
CA PRO A 28 -0.15 6.79 13.31
C PRO A 28 -0.54 8.08 14.03
N ASP A 29 0.40 9.00 14.20
CA ASP A 29 0.02 10.37 14.57
C ASP A 29 -0.68 11.06 13.39
N ASP A 30 -1.34 12.18 13.66
CA ASP A 30 -2.10 12.92 12.64
C ASP A 30 -1.21 13.36 11.46
N GLU A 31 0.06 13.72 11.71
CA GLU A 31 1.01 14.10 10.67
C GLU A 31 1.27 12.95 9.70
N LEU A 32 1.50 11.75 10.24
CA LEU A 32 1.72 10.56 9.44
C LEU A 32 0.45 10.12 8.72
N HIS A 33 -0.71 10.20 9.38
CA HIS A 33 -1.98 9.88 8.75
C HIS A 33 -2.25 10.82 7.57
N GLN A 34 -2.05 12.12 7.76
CA GLN A 34 -2.22 13.13 6.70
C GLN A 34 -1.30 12.86 5.51
N TYR A 35 -0.05 12.44 5.74
CA TYR A 35 0.83 12.05 4.63
C TYR A 35 0.24 10.93 3.77
N TRP A 36 -0.39 9.92 4.39
CA TRP A 36 -1.08 8.87 3.65
C TRP A 36 -2.34 9.38 2.96
N ASN A 37 -3.12 10.27 3.57
CA ASN A 37 -4.28 10.92 2.93
C ASN A 37 -3.87 11.68 1.67
N ASP A 38 -2.89 12.56 1.79
CA ASP A 38 -2.37 13.37 0.68
C ASP A 38 -1.91 12.48 -0.48
N ARG A 39 -1.28 11.34 -0.14
CA ARG A 39 -0.85 10.37 -1.14
C ARG A 39 -2.03 9.62 -1.76
N THR A 40 -2.96 9.12 -0.96
CA THR A 40 -4.14 8.41 -1.46
C THR A 40 -4.99 9.31 -2.38
N GLY A 41 -5.09 10.61 -2.06
CA GLY A 41 -5.77 11.59 -2.90
C GLY A 41 -5.16 11.79 -4.29
N GLN A 42 -3.91 11.37 -4.52
CA GLN A 42 -3.23 11.45 -5.81
C GLN A 42 -3.34 10.17 -6.65
N ILE A 43 -3.87 9.07 -6.08
CA ILE A 43 -3.88 7.76 -6.73
C ILE A 43 -4.96 7.71 -7.82
N ALA A 44 -4.54 7.51 -9.06
CA ALA A 44 -5.43 7.31 -10.20
C ALA A 44 -6.02 5.89 -10.23
N LEU A 45 -5.27 4.88 -9.78
CA LEU A 45 -5.69 3.49 -9.71
C LEU A 45 -4.90 2.70 -8.66
N SER A 46 -5.59 1.96 -7.79
CA SER A 46 -4.93 1.07 -6.83
C SER A 46 -5.18 -0.41 -7.12
N LEU A 47 -4.14 -1.24 -7.01
CA LEU A 47 -4.17 -2.69 -7.18
C LEU A 47 -4.19 -3.35 -5.81
N TYR A 48 -5.26 -4.08 -5.49
CA TYR A 48 -5.46 -4.65 -4.15
C TYR A 48 -5.43 -6.17 -4.18
N GLY A 49 -4.70 -6.79 -3.25
CA GLY A 49 -4.86 -8.22 -2.99
C GLY A 49 -6.11 -8.48 -2.14
N ARG A 50 -6.71 -9.67 -2.28
CA ARG A 50 -7.90 -10.10 -1.51
C ARG A 50 -7.83 -9.77 -0.01
N LYS A 51 -6.77 -10.19 0.68
CA LYS A 51 -6.65 -10.04 2.15
C LYS A 51 -6.67 -8.58 2.58
N LEU A 52 -5.94 -7.71 1.86
CA LEU A 52 -5.94 -6.28 2.15
C LEU A 52 -7.32 -5.69 1.87
N TYR A 53 -7.95 -6.07 0.75
CA TYR A 53 -9.29 -5.60 0.43
C TYR A 53 -10.30 -5.96 1.53
N GLU A 54 -10.33 -7.21 1.98
CA GLU A 54 -11.21 -7.67 3.07
C GLU A 54 -10.95 -6.90 4.38
N LEU A 55 -9.68 -6.73 4.76
CA LEU A 55 -9.28 -5.99 5.96
C LEU A 55 -9.74 -4.53 5.91
N MET A 56 -9.47 -3.84 4.80
CA MET A 56 -9.83 -2.43 4.62
C MET A 56 -11.35 -2.25 4.56
N SER A 57 -12.05 -3.18 3.90
CA SER A 57 -13.51 -3.20 3.78
C SER A 57 -14.23 -3.42 5.11
N ALA A 58 -13.58 -4.03 6.09
CA ALA A 58 -14.16 -4.25 7.42
C ALA A 58 -14.22 -2.96 8.26
N HIS A 59 -13.48 -1.91 7.90
CA HIS A 59 -13.34 -0.70 8.71
C HIS A 59 -13.74 0.58 7.96
N TRP A 60 -13.12 0.85 6.81
CA TRP A 60 -13.22 2.14 6.14
C TRP A 60 -14.60 2.55 5.61
N PRO A 61 -15.51 1.63 5.23
CA PRO A 61 -16.84 2.02 4.78
C PRO A 61 -17.69 2.76 5.81
N THR A 62 -17.38 2.61 7.10
CA THR A 62 -18.14 3.21 8.21
C THR A 62 -17.26 3.99 9.19
N ALA A 63 -15.97 4.15 8.89
CA ALA A 63 -15.01 4.77 9.81
C ALA A 63 -15.37 6.22 10.13
N ASP A 64 -15.97 6.95 9.18
CA ASP A 64 -16.40 8.35 9.35
C ASP A 64 -17.72 8.51 10.14
N GLN A 65 -18.37 7.40 10.52
CA GLN A 65 -19.66 7.41 11.24
C GLN A 65 -19.50 7.26 12.76
N ALA A 66 -18.31 6.94 13.24
CA ALA A 66 -18.05 6.81 14.67
C ALA A 66 -18.16 8.17 15.38
N PRO A 67 -18.71 8.22 16.61
CA PRO A 67 -18.64 9.44 17.41
C PRO A 67 -17.17 9.81 17.66
N ASP A 68 -16.87 11.11 17.58
CA ASP A 68 -15.53 11.65 17.81
C ASP A 68 -14.43 11.13 16.87
N VAL A 69 -14.78 10.69 15.66
CA VAL A 69 -13.80 10.29 14.63
C VAL A 69 -12.80 11.44 14.35
N PRO A 70 -11.48 11.17 14.40
CA PRO A 70 -10.48 12.16 14.01
C PRO A 70 -10.68 12.65 12.56
N PRO A 71 -10.51 13.95 12.26
CA PRO A 71 -10.69 14.47 10.90
C PRO A 71 -9.86 13.75 9.83
N VAL A 72 -8.63 13.33 10.18
CA VAL A 72 -7.73 12.57 9.29
C VAL A 72 -8.29 11.19 8.94
N GLU A 73 -8.94 10.50 9.87
CA GLU A 73 -9.59 9.21 9.62
C GLU A 73 -10.83 9.36 8.75
N ALA A 74 -11.66 10.37 9.03
CA ALA A 74 -12.85 10.68 8.23
C ALA A 74 -12.49 11.11 6.79
N GLU A 75 -11.36 11.80 6.60
CA GLU A 75 -10.82 12.07 5.28
C GLU A 75 -10.37 10.79 4.57
N TYR A 76 -9.58 9.93 5.23
CA TYR A 76 -9.13 8.69 4.62
C TYR A 76 -10.31 7.79 4.21
N ALA A 77 -11.33 7.67 5.05
CA ALA A 77 -12.55 6.91 4.73
C ALA A 77 -13.17 7.38 3.41
N ARG A 78 -13.33 8.69 3.23
CA ARG A 78 -13.89 9.29 1.99
C ARG A 78 -12.98 9.05 0.78
N LEU A 79 -11.66 9.23 0.94
CA LEU A 79 -10.68 8.96 -0.11
C LEU A 79 -10.71 7.48 -0.53
N TRP A 80 -10.71 6.58 0.45
CA TRP A 80 -10.73 5.14 0.21
C TRP A 80 -12.00 4.71 -0.51
N LEU A 81 -13.17 5.20 -0.09
CA LEU A 81 -14.45 4.93 -0.76
C LEU A 81 -14.47 5.39 -2.23
N GLY A 82 -13.87 6.56 -2.51
CA GLY A 82 -13.81 7.15 -3.85
C GLY A 82 -12.71 6.57 -4.75
N MET A 83 -11.67 5.95 -4.19
CA MET A 83 -10.52 5.46 -4.94
C MET A 83 -10.90 4.33 -5.91
N ARG A 84 -10.47 4.42 -7.17
CA ARG A 84 -10.63 3.33 -8.15
C ARG A 84 -9.71 2.17 -7.77
N LYS A 85 -10.27 0.96 -7.64
CA LYS A 85 -9.51 -0.24 -7.23
C LYS A 85 -9.68 -1.39 -8.23
N VAL A 86 -8.59 -2.11 -8.50
CA VAL A 86 -8.61 -3.45 -9.10
C VAL A 86 -8.25 -4.47 -8.04
N VAL A 87 -9.22 -5.30 -7.67
CA VAL A 87 -9.05 -6.30 -6.61
C VAL A 87 -8.73 -7.65 -7.24
N PHE A 88 -7.54 -8.16 -6.97
CA PHE A 88 -7.10 -9.48 -7.43
C PHE A 88 -7.58 -10.57 -6.47
N SER A 89 -8.51 -11.39 -6.94
CA SER A 89 -9.01 -12.53 -6.16
C SER A 89 -9.66 -13.58 -7.05
N ARG A 90 -9.39 -14.86 -6.74
CA ARG A 90 -10.07 -15.99 -7.37
C ARG A 90 -11.29 -16.48 -6.57
N THR A 91 -11.41 -16.08 -5.31
CA THR A 91 -12.43 -16.61 -4.38
C THR A 91 -13.52 -15.60 -4.03
N LEU A 92 -13.27 -14.30 -4.19
CA LEU A 92 -14.34 -13.30 -4.02
C LEU A 92 -15.34 -13.44 -5.15
N GLU A 93 -16.63 -13.35 -4.85
CA GLU A 93 -17.70 -13.37 -5.84
C GLU A 93 -17.99 -11.96 -6.37
N SER A 94 -17.92 -10.95 -5.51
CA SER A 94 -18.18 -9.54 -5.80
C SER A 94 -17.25 -8.62 -4.99
N VAL A 95 -17.24 -7.33 -5.39
CA VAL A 95 -16.53 -6.23 -4.71
C VAL A 95 -17.37 -4.95 -4.81
N ASP A 96 -17.13 -4.02 -3.90
CA ASP A 96 -17.86 -2.76 -3.71
C ASP A 96 -16.88 -1.57 -3.62
N TRP A 97 -17.40 -0.35 -3.37
CA TRP A 97 -16.61 0.87 -3.10
C TRP A 97 -15.61 1.23 -4.22
N ASN A 98 -16.15 1.49 -5.42
CA ASN A 98 -15.39 1.84 -6.63
C ASN A 98 -14.30 0.81 -7.00
N SER A 99 -14.61 -0.46 -6.79
CA SER A 99 -13.73 -1.58 -7.09
C SER A 99 -14.24 -2.39 -8.27
N ARG A 100 -13.33 -3.03 -9.00
CA ARG A 100 -13.63 -4.13 -9.90
C ARG A 100 -12.79 -5.35 -9.58
N LEU A 101 -13.37 -6.53 -9.77
CA LEU A 101 -12.70 -7.80 -9.54
C LEU A 101 -11.86 -8.21 -10.75
N GLU A 102 -10.63 -8.67 -10.52
CA GLU A 102 -9.72 -9.23 -11.52
C GLU A 102 -9.27 -10.64 -11.10
N ARG A 103 -9.28 -11.56 -12.05
CA ARG A 103 -8.99 -12.99 -11.85
C ARG A 103 -7.78 -13.48 -12.66
N GLY A 104 -7.30 -12.67 -13.60
CA GLY A 104 -6.17 -12.95 -14.47
C GLY A 104 -4.82 -12.93 -13.75
N ASP A 105 -3.76 -13.04 -14.54
CA ASP A 105 -2.39 -12.96 -14.04
C ASP A 105 -2.08 -11.53 -13.53
N VAL A 106 -1.44 -11.47 -12.37
CA VAL A 106 -1.13 -10.21 -11.68
C VAL A 106 -0.13 -9.38 -12.48
N VAL A 107 0.91 -10.00 -13.02
CA VAL A 107 2.00 -9.30 -13.70
C VAL A 107 1.54 -8.81 -15.07
N GLU A 108 0.89 -9.68 -15.86
CA GLU A 108 0.34 -9.30 -17.17
C GLU A 108 -0.69 -8.18 -17.04
N THR A 109 -1.61 -8.31 -16.07
CA THR A 109 -2.61 -7.28 -15.84
C THR A 109 -1.99 -5.97 -15.38
N ALA A 110 -1.03 -5.99 -14.46
CA ALA A 110 -0.35 -4.78 -14.02
C ALA A 110 0.38 -4.07 -15.18
N ARG A 111 1.03 -4.80 -16.09
CA ARG A 111 1.65 -4.20 -17.29
C ARG A 111 0.63 -3.49 -18.17
N ARG A 112 -0.51 -4.14 -18.44
CA ARG A 112 -1.61 -3.55 -19.21
C ARG A 112 -2.14 -2.29 -18.53
N LEU A 113 -2.42 -2.36 -17.22
CA LEU A 113 -2.94 -1.22 -16.47
C LEU A 113 -1.95 -0.06 -16.40
N LYS A 114 -0.63 -0.33 -16.25
CA LYS A 114 0.40 0.71 -16.36
C LYS A 114 0.40 1.38 -17.74
N ALA A 115 0.16 0.64 -18.81
CA ALA A 115 0.09 1.23 -20.16
C ALA A 115 -1.17 2.09 -20.37
N GLU A 116 -2.30 1.69 -19.80
CA GLU A 116 -3.62 2.31 -19.97
C GLU A 116 -3.92 3.45 -18.98
N THR A 117 -3.19 3.51 -17.86
CA THR A 117 -3.42 4.51 -16.81
C THR A 117 -2.42 5.65 -16.96
N ASP A 118 -2.91 6.89 -16.93
CA ASP A 118 -2.08 8.07 -16.72
C ASP A 118 -2.16 8.51 -15.26
N GLY A 119 -1.00 8.78 -14.66
CA GLY A 119 -0.88 9.20 -13.27
C GLY A 119 -0.35 8.12 -12.33
N LEU A 120 -0.57 8.34 -11.03
CA LEU A 120 -0.03 7.51 -9.97
C LEU A 120 -0.86 6.25 -9.77
N MET A 121 -0.18 5.11 -9.76
CA MET A 121 -0.74 3.82 -9.39
C MET A 121 -0.12 3.31 -8.08
N GLU A 122 -0.88 2.51 -7.37
CA GLU A 122 -0.45 1.84 -6.13
C GLU A 122 -0.64 0.34 -6.25
N VAL A 123 0.26 -0.46 -5.65
CA VAL A 123 -0.03 -1.83 -5.24
C VAL A 123 -0.16 -1.92 -3.72
N GLY A 124 -1.36 -2.27 -3.26
CA GLY A 124 -1.70 -2.47 -1.87
C GLY A 124 -1.44 -3.92 -1.42
N GLY A 125 -0.60 -4.05 -0.40
CA GLY A 125 -0.36 -5.30 0.33
C GLY A 125 0.82 -6.12 -0.21
N ALA A 126 1.66 -6.59 0.71
CA ALA A 126 2.93 -7.24 0.39
C ALA A 126 2.78 -8.51 -0.47
N THR A 127 1.71 -9.29 -0.27
CA THR A 127 1.48 -10.52 -1.06
C THR A 127 1.25 -10.23 -2.55
N LEU A 128 0.49 -9.18 -2.88
CA LEU A 128 0.25 -8.80 -4.28
C LEU A 128 1.47 -8.07 -4.87
N ALA A 129 2.17 -7.28 -4.07
CA ALA A 129 3.38 -6.58 -4.48
C ALA A 129 4.53 -7.54 -4.83
N ALA A 130 4.65 -8.67 -4.13
CA ALA A 130 5.76 -9.63 -4.31
C ALA A 130 6.06 -10.03 -5.77
N PRO A 131 5.10 -10.54 -6.57
CA PRO A 131 5.35 -10.86 -7.98
C PRO A 131 5.64 -9.62 -8.84
N LEU A 132 5.06 -8.45 -8.51
CA LEU A 132 5.30 -7.21 -9.26
C LEU A 132 6.71 -6.65 -9.02
N ILE A 133 7.22 -6.77 -7.79
CA ILE A 133 8.58 -6.41 -7.43
C ILE A 133 9.57 -7.32 -8.17
N ARG A 134 9.37 -8.64 -8.14
CA ARG A 134 10.23 -9.59 -8.88
C ARG A 134 10.20 -9.36 -10.39
N ALA A 135 9.07 -8.92 -10.93
CA ALA A 135 8.93 -8.58 -12.35
C ALA A 135 9.49 -7.20 -12.72
N GLY A 136 10.05 -6.44 -11.77
CA GLY A 136 10.60 -5.10 -12.00
C GLY A 136 9.56 -4.05 -12.37
N LEU A 137 8.30 -4.23 -11.93
CA LEU A 137 7.20 -3.34 -12.32
C LEU A 137 6.95 -2.17 -11.35
N VAL A 138 7.52 -2.22 -10.14
CA VAL A 138 7.38 -1.14 -9.15
C VAL A 138 8.44 -0.08 -9.41
N ASP A 139 7.99 1.15 -9.67
CA ASP A 139 8.85 2.29 -10.01
C ASP A 139 9.34 3.03 -8.76
N GLU A 140 8.52 3.09 -7.70
CA GLU A 140 8.90 3.72 -6.43
C GLU A 140 8.46 2.89 -5.21
N PHE A 141 9.33 2.86 -4.20
CA PHE A 141 9.09 2.28 -2.89
C PHE A 141 8.95 3.38 -1.85
N HIS A 142 7.90 3.34 -1.05
CA HIS A 142 7.70 4.23 0.10
C HIS A 142 7.77 3.38 1.37
N VAL A 143 8.97 3.28 1.94
CA VAL A 143 9.22 2.53 3.16
C VAL A 143 9.01 3.48 4.33
N LEU A 144 7.85 3.38 4.98
CA LEU A 144 7.56 4.21 6.14
C LEU A 144 7.87 3.45 7.43
N VAL A 145 9.10 3.62 7.91
CA VAL A 145 9.62 2.90 9.07
C VAL A 145 9.02 3.50 10.34
N ARG A 146 8.34 2.68 11.12
CA ARG A 146 7.76 3.03 12.42
C ARG A 146 8.71 2.56 13.53
N PRO A 147 8.81 3.27 14.67
CA PRO A 147 9.78 2.99 15.72
C PRO A 147 9.38 1.80 16.62
N VAL A 148 9.12 0.64 16.03
CA VAL A 148 8.73 -0.60 16.71
C VAL A 148 9.33 -1.82 16.02
N ALA A 149 9.79 -2.81 16.78
CA ALA A 149 10.16 -4.13 16.29
C ALA A 149 9.06 -5.13 16.66
N ILE A 150 8.59 -5.94 15.71
CA ILE A 150 7.43 -6.83 15.94
C ILE A 150 7.80 -8.31 15.95
N GLY A 151 9.07 -8.65 15.67
CA GLY A 151 9.65 -9.98 15.84
C GLY A 151 9.34 -10.97 14.71
N GLY A 152 8.41 -10.66 13.81
CA GLY A 152 8.08 -11.51 12.68
C GLY A 152 6.75 -11.15 12.01
N GLY A 153 6.49 -11.76 10.86
CA GLY A 153 5.24 -11.61 10.11
C GLY A 153 5.46 -11.44 8.62
N THR A 154 4.72 -10.53 8.00
CA THR A 154 4.78 -10.33 6.55
C THR A 154 5.86 -9.30 6.19
N PRO A 155 6.99 -9.69 5.57
CA PRO A 155 8.07 -8.76 5.26
C PRO A 155 7.64 -7.74 4.19
N PHE A 156 8.20 -6.52 4.26
CA PHE A 156 7.93 -5.48 3.26
C PHE A 156 8.42 -5.89 1.87
N PHE A 157 9.68 -6.30 1.76
CA PHE A 157 10.21 -6.89 0.53
C PHE A 157 10.00 -8.40 0.54
N PRO A 158 9.62 -9.00 -0.61
CA PRO A 158 9.63 -10.45 -0.73
C PRO A 158 11.06 -10.99 -0.72
N SER A 159 11.23 -12.30 -0.57
CA SER A 159 12.48 -12.94 -0.95
C SER A 159 12.77 -12.65 -2.43
N LEU A 160 13.96 -12.12 -2.69
CA LEU A 160 14.46 -11.77 -4.02
C LEU A 160 15.47 -12.82 -4.47
N ASP A 161 15.47 -13.14 -5.76
CA ASP A 161 16.45 -14.07 -6.36
C ASP A 161 17.83 -13.41 -6.50
N THR A 162 17.85 -12.07 -6.63
CA THR A 162 19.05 -11.24 -6.67
C THR A 162 18.82 -9.94 -5.89
N TRP A 163 19.90 -9.30 -5.46
CA TRP A 163 19.82 -7.98 -4.82
C TRP A 163 19.16 -6.93 -5.73
N LEU A 164 18.26 -6.12 -5.16
CA LEU A 164 17.66 -4.97 -5.82
C LEU A 164 18.41 -3.70 -5.40
N LYS A 165 19.10 -3.05 -6.34
CA LYS A 165 19.76 -1.77 -6.07
C LYS A 165 18.74 -0.65 -6.09
N LEU A 166 18.80 0.21 -5.08
CA LEU A 166 17.86 1.33 -4.89
C LEU A 166 18.60 2.66 -4.81
N GLU A 167 17.99 3.71 -5.35
CA GLU A 167 18.42 5.11 -5.21
C GLU A 167 17.45 5.84 -4.30
N LEU A 168 17.97 6.54 -3.27
CA LEU A 168 17.16 7.36 -2.37
C LEU A 168 16.69 8.61 -3.09
N LEU A 169 15.37 8.79 -3.16
CA LEU A 169 14.73 9.97 -3.73
C LEU A 169 14.40 11.01 -2.66
N GLU A 170 13.92 10.56 -1.50
CA GLU A 170 13.49 11.42 -0.41
C GLU A 170 13.63 10.68 0.93
N ASN A 171 13.94 11.42 1.99
CA ASN A 171 13.79 10.97 3.36
C ASN A 171 13.12 12.07 4.20
N ARG A 172 12.28 11.67 5.15
CA ARG A 172 11.60 12.58 6.07
C ARG A 172 11.40 11.90 7.42
N THR A 173 11.58 12.65 8.51
CA THR A 173 11.24 12.22 9.86
C THR A 173 9.96 12.91 10.32
N PHE A 174 9.09 12.15 10.99
CA PHE A 174 7.83 12.62 11.57
C PHE A 174 7.99 12.83 13.08
N ALA A 175 7.10 13.61 13.70
CA ALA A 175 7.12 13.85 15.14
C ALA A 175 7.00 12.55 15.98
N SER A 176 6.23 11.56 15.50
CA SER A 176 6.14 10.21 16.08
C SER A 176 7.45 9.40 16.07
N GLY A 177 8.51 9.90 15.44
CA GLY A 177 9.75 9.15 15.21
C GLY A 177 9.67 8.19 14.03
N ALA A 178 8.57 8.18 13.27
CA ALA A 178 8.51 7.49 12.00
C ALA A 178 9.47 8.12 10.99
N VAL A 179 10.00 7.31 10.07
CA VAL A 179 10.91 7.76 9.00
C VAL A 179 10.38 7.27 7.66
N LEU A 180 10.04 8.21 6.78
CA LEU A 180 9.79 7.91 5.38
C LEU A 180 11.13 7.78 4.65
N LEU A 181 11.28 6.71 3.90
CA LEU A 181 12.32 6.54 2.90
C LEU A 181 11.67 6.22 1.56
N ARG A 182 11.88 7.10 0.57
CA ARG A 182 11.41 6.93 -0.80
C ARG A 182 12.56 6.50 -1.68
N TYR A 183 12.39 5.40 -2.40
CA TYR A 183 13.39 4.85 -3.29
C TYR A 183 12.84 4.58 -4.68
N LYS A 184 13.70 4.57 -5.69
CA LYS A 184 13.43 3.92 -6.98
C LYS A 184 14.45 2.80 -7.25
N PRO A 185 14.10 1.75 -8.01
CA PRO A 185 15.06 0.83 -8.56
C PRO A 185 16.12 1.54 -9.41
N VAL A 186 17.37 1.08 -9.33
CA VAL A 186 18.42 1.40 -10.30
C VAL A 186 18.46 0.26 -11.31
N LEU A 187 18.08 0.54 -12.56
CA LEU A 187 18.25 -0.43 -13.63
C LEU A 187 19.76 -0.55 -13.93
N GLY A 188 20.29 -1.77 -13.78
CA GLY A 188 21.66 -2.12 -14.13
C GLY A 188 21.85 -2.35 -15.62
#